data_AF-A0A383A993-F1
#
_entry.id   AF-A0A383A993-F1
#
_cell.length_a   1.000
_cell.length_b   1.000
_cell.length_c   1.000
_cell.angle_alpha   90.00
_cell.angle_beta   90.00
_cell.angle_gamma   90.00
#
_symmetry.space_group_name_H-M   'P 1'
#
loop_
_entity.id
_entity.type
_entity.pdbx_description
1 polymer ?
#
loop_
_entity_poly.entity_id
_entity_poly.type
_entity_poly.pdbx_seq_one_letter_code
_entity_poly.pdbx_strand_id
1 'polypeptide(L)'
;MSDSVSGSPDQDSAGAMEPVFIDFEGIDGSGKTTLSNRIAQYLIDCGIPVHHARDQGVFRSEISKAIRDLTRDPRFLRMSDVTEFLLYVARDTQMIDEYIRPKLLPGNLVFCDRYLYSAITHSHHARGLSREGVDKVLELAARDLWPDLVVYCDVDPLTSRLRKKIQKVRDKKKA
;
A
#
# COMPACT_ATOMS: atom_id res chain seq x y z
N MET A 1 -33.44 45.70 -26.58
CA MET A 1 -32.21 45.84 -27.41
C MET A 1 -31.29 46.71 -26.55
N SER A 2 -30.27 46.25 -25.86
CA SER A 2 -29.29 45.19 -26.12
C SER A 2 -28.58 44.87 -24.81
N ASP A 3 -28.54 43.61 -24.39
CA ASP A 3 -27.59 43.12 -23.38
C ASP A 3 -26.87 41.91 -23.98
N SER A 4 -25.70 42.16 -24.54
CA SER A 4 -24.78 41.13 -25.03
C SER A 4 -23.79 40.79 -23.93
N VAL A 5 -24.14 39.79 -23.10
CA VAL A 5 -23.17 39.13 -22.22
C VAL A 5 -22.51 38.03 -23.05
N SER A 6 -21.40 38.37 -23.71
CA SER A 6 -20.45 37.38 -24.24
C SER A 6 -19.54 36.93 -23.09
N GLY A 7 -19.98 35.91 -22.34
CA GLY A 7 -19.07 35.13 -21.51
C GLY A 7 -18.28 34.20 -22.43
N SER A 8 -16.98 34.45 -22.57
CA SER A 8 -16.03 33.51 -23.14
C SER A 8 -16.07 32.20 -22.34
N PRO A 9 -16.12 31.02 -22.98
CA PRO A 9 -15.93 29.77 -22.26
C PRO A 9 -14.52 29.77 -21.68
N ASP A 10 -14.43 29.45 -20.38
CA ASP A 10 -13.19 29.24 -19.64
C ASP A 10 -12.22 28.35 -20.44
N GLN A 11 -11.28 29.00 -21.12
CA GLN A 11 -10.10 28.38 -21.70
C GLN A 11 -8.98 28.51 -20.66
N ASP A 12 -9.03 27.72 -19.58
CA ASP A 12 -7.88 27.43 -18.69
C ASP A 12 -8.21 26.38 -17.61
N SER A 13 -8.75 25.23 -18.02
CA SER A 13 -8.51 23.99 -17.28
C SER A 13 -8.05 22.91 -18.25
N ALA A 14 -6.76 22.92 -18.57
CA ALA A 14 -6.08 21.67 -18.87
C ALA A 14 -6.20 20.82 -17.60
N GLY A 15 -7.29 20.04 -17.51
CA GLY A 15 -7.77 19.43 -16.27
C GLY A 15 -6.67 18.68 -15.57
N ALA A 16 -6.27 19.16 -14.39
CA ALA A 16 -5.37 18.41 -13.54
C ALA A 16 -6.01 17.04 -13.29
N MET A 17 -5.33 15.96 -13.66
CA MET A 17 -5.86 14.62 -13.40
C MET A 17 -6.10 14.44 -11.90
N GLU A 18 -7.18 13.78 -11.52
CA GLU A 18 -7.41 13.39 -10.12
C GLU A 18 -6.23 12.55 -9.60
N PRO A 19 -5.89 12.64 -8.30
CA PRO A 19 -4.92 11.73 -7.70
C PRO A 19 -5.42 10.29 -7.82
N VAL A 20 -4.50 9.34 -8.00
CA VAL A 20 -4.84 7.91 -8.05
C VAL A 20 -4.03 7.15 -7.00
N PHE A 21 -4.72 6.40 -6.17
CA PHE A 21 -4.16 5.47 -5.19
C PHE A 21 -4.16 4.04 -5.73
N ILE A 22 -2.97 3.43 -5.84
CA ILE A 22 -2.79 2.07 -6.35
C ILE A 22 -2.15 1.19 -5.27
N ASP A 23 -2.77 0.05 -4.98
CA ASP A 23 -2.23 -0.98 -4.10
C ASP A 23 -1.75 -2.19 -4.89
N PHE A 24 -0.62 -2.75 -4.46
CA PHE A 24 -0.03 -3.96 -5.02
C PHE A 24 -0.11 -5.09 -3.99
N GLU A 25 -0.95 -6.08 -4.29
CA GLU A 25 -1.25 -7.19 -3.40
C GLU A 25 -0.72 -8.53 -3.90
N GLY A 26 -0.71 -9.52 -3.01
CA GLY A 26 -0.31 -10.90 -3.33
C GLY A 26 0.58 -11.52 -2.26
N ILE A 27 0.82 -12.83 -2.34
CA ILE A 27 1.60 -13.54 -1.32
C ILE A 27 3.09 -13.14 -1.34
N ASP A 28 3.78 -13.36 -0.22
CA ASP A 28 5.22 -13.11 -0.19
C ASP A 28 5.96 -13.96 -1.23
N GLY A 29 6.87 -13.34 -1.99
CA GLY A 29 7.56 -14.01 -3.09
C GLY A 29 6.81 -13.97 -4.43
N SER A 30 5.63 -13.33 -4.51
CA SER A 30 4.91 -13.12 -5.77
C SER A 30 5.65 -12.21 -6.75
N GLY A 31 6.50 -11.31 -6.25
CA GLY A 31 7.21 -10.33 -7.06
C GLY A 31 6.57 -8.93 -7.06
N LYS A 32 5.47 -8.73 -6.31
CA LYS A 32 4.80 -7.43 -6.18
C LYS A 32 5.72 -6.26 -5.84
N THR A 33 6.69 -6.44 -4.93
CA THR A 33 7.66 -5.39 -4.58
C THR A 33 8.54 -5.05 -5.78
N THR A 34 9.00 -6.04 -6.54
CA THR A 34 9.78 -5.78 -7.75
C THR A 34 8.93 -5.10 -8.82
N LEU A 35 7.67 -5.50 -8.97
CA LEU A 35 6.74 -4.93 -9.93
C LEU A 35 6.42 -3.47 -9.60
N SER A 36 5.98 -3.18 -8.37
CA SER A 36 5.59 -1.83 -7.94
C SER A 36 6.74 -0.83 -8.10
N ASN A 37 7.97 -1.22 -7.73
CA ASN A 37 9.14 -0.37 -7.87
C ASN A 37 9.53 -0.12 -9.34
N ARG A 38 9.42 -1.15 -10.21
CA ARG A 38 9.72 -0.98 -11.64
C ARG A 38 8.70 -0.09 -12.34
N ILE A 39 7.41 -0.26 -12.02
CA ILE A 39 6.34 0.58 -12.56
C ILE A 39 6.52 2.01 -12.05
N ALA A 40 6.80 2.20 -10.76
CA ALA A 40 7.05 3.53 -10.19
C ALA A 40 8.20 4.23 -10.90
N GLN A 41 9.34 3.55 -11.08
CA GLN A 41 10.49 4.12 -11.76
C GLN A 41 10.18 4.48 -13.21
N TYR A 42 9.54 3.57 -13.95
CA TYR A 42 9.15 3.83 -15.35
C TYR A 42 8.26 5.06 -15.48
N LEU A 43 7.25 5.22 -14.61
CA LEU A 43 6.35 6.36 -14.64
C LEU A 43 7.06 7.67 -14.26
N ILE A 44 7.97 7.62 -13.29
CA ILE A 44 8.84 8.76 -12.94
C ILE A 44 9.70 9.16 -14.15
N ASP A 45 10.28 8.20 -14.87
CA ASP A 45 11.07 8.44 -16.08
C ASP A 45 10.22 9.04 -17.22
N CYS A 46 8.91 8.77 -17.22
CA CYS A 46 7.93 9.42 -18.11
C CYS A 46 7.45 10.80 -17.61
N GLY A 47 7.97 11.32 -16.49
CA GLY A 47 7.59 12.62 -15.93
C GLY A 47 6.32 12.59 -15.08
N ILE A 48 5.82 11.41 -14.71
CA ILE A 48 4.63 11.27 -13.86
C ILE A 48 5.06 11.19 -12.38
N PRO A 49 4.57 12.07 -11.50
CA PRO A 49 4.90 12.02 -10.07
C PRO A 49 4.37 10.74 -9.41
N VAL A 50 5.27 9.91 -8.88
CA VAL A 50 4.90 8.70 -8.11
C VAL A 50 5.41 8.80 -6.68
N HIS A 51 4.51 8.59 -5.72
CA HIS A 51 4.80 8.53 -4.30
C HIS A 51 4.59 7.11 -3.77
N HIS A 52 5.68 6.36 -3.59
CA HIS A 52 5.61 4.99 -3.11
C HIS A 52 5.78 4.92 -1.58
N ALA A 53 4.69 4.57 -0.90
CA ALA A 53 4.57 4.44 0.56
C ALA A 53 5.43 3.30 1.14
N ARG A 54 5.83 2.33 0.30
CA ARG A 54 6.67 1.20 0.67
C ARG A 54 7.68 0.80 -0.42
N ASP A 55 8.48 1.78 -0.82
CA ASP A 55 9.56 1.61 -1.80
C ASP A 55 10.65 0.67 -1.31
N GLN A 56 11.17 -0.17 -2.21
CA GLN A 56 12.13 -1.24 -1.90
C GLN A 56 11.72 -2.13 -0.69
N GLY A 57 10.41 -2.21 -0.40
CA GLY A 57 9.87 -2.97 0.74
C GLY A 57 9.99 -2.27 2.10
N VAL A 58 10.44 -1.01 2.14
CA VAL A 58 10.65 -0.19 3.34
C VAL A 58 9.55 0.87 3.45
N PHE A 59 8.88 0.94 4.59
CA PHE A 59 7.86 1.98 4.86
C PHE A 59 8.49 3.36 4.89
N ARG A 60 7.73 4.40 4.53
CA ARG A 60 8.22 5.79 4.61
C ARG A 60 8.16 6.36 6.04
N SER A 61 7.21 5.92 6.85
CA SER A 61 7.06 6.32 8.27
C SER A 61 7.98 5.53 9.20
N GLU A 62 8.73 6.21 10.06
CA GLU A 62 9.58 5.57 11.09
C GLU A 62 8.75 4.80 12.13
N ILE A 63 7.58 5.34 12.51
CA ILE A 63 6.65 4.66 13.43
C ILE A 63 6.18 3.34 12.80
N SER A 64 5.85 3.37 11.51
CA SER A 64 5.42 2.17 10.78
C SER A 64 6.53 1.14 10.63
N LYS A 65 7.79 1.58 10.49
CA LYS A 65 8.97 0.69 10.55
C LYS A 65 9.10 0.05 11.93
N ALA A 66 9.01 0.82 13.01
CA ALA A 66 9.12 0.30 14.37
C ALA A 66 8.04 -0.76 14.69
N ILE A 67 6.79 -0.52 14.27
CA ILE A 67 5.71 -1.51 14.44
C ILE A 67 5.96 -2.75 13.58
N ARG A 68 6.49 -2.59 12.36
CA ARG A 68 6.88 -3.72 11.50
C ARG A 68 7.97 -4.56 12.16
N ASP A 69 8.97 -3.93 12.77
CA ASP A 69 10.07 -4.64 13.40
C ASP A 69 9.58 -5.40 14.63
N LEU A 70 8.72 -4.78 15.46
CA LEU A 70 8.06 -5.43 16.59
C LEU A 70 7.27 -6.68 16.16
N THR A 71 6.44 -6.56 15.12
CA THR A 71 5.59 -7.66 14.64
C THR A 71 6.36 -8.77 13.91
N ARG A 72 7.61 -8.52 13.49
CA ARG A 72 8.47 -9.51 12.82
C ARG A 72 9.55 -10.11 13.73
N ASP A 73 9.62 -9.67 14.98
CA ASP A 73 10.63 -10.13 15.91
C ASP A 73 10.36 -11.59 16.36
N PRO A 74 11.29 -12.53 16.11
CA PRO A 74 11.12 -13.93 16.49
C PRO A 74 11.10 -14.15 18.01
N ARG A 75 11.37 -13.14 18.84
CA ARG A 75 11.22 -13.21 20.30
C ARG A 75 9.76 -13.10 20.74
N PHE A 76 8.88 -12.54 19.92
CA PHE A 76 7.48 -12.26 20.26
C PHE A 76 6.47 -13.24 19.65
N LEU A 77 6.86 -14.50 19.46
CA LEU A 77 5.97 -15.55 18.93
C LEU A 77 4.73 -15.86 19.81
N ARG A 78 4.68 -15.33 21.04
CA ARG A 78 3.53 -15.45 21.95
C ARG A 78 2.51 -14.31 21.79
N MET A 79 2.72 -13.40 20.84
CA MET A 79 1.76 -12.33 20.54
C MET A 79 0.41 -12.93 20.14
N SER A 80 -0.68 -12.43 20.74
CA SER A 80 -2.02 -12.90 20.42
C SER A 80 -2.45 -12.43 19.02
N ASP A 81 -3.34 -13.20 18.39
CA ASP A 81 -3.84 -12.89 17.04
C ASP A 81 -4.50 -11.52 16.94
N VAL A 82 -5.29 -11.15 17.96
CA VAL A 82 -5.94 -9.82 18.03
C VAL A 82 -4.89 -8.72 18.18
N THR A 83 -3.87 -8.93 19.01
CA THR A 83 -2.78 -7.95 19.17
C THR A 83 -2.02 -7.74 17.87
N GLU A 84 -1.67 -8.82 17.17
CA GLU A 84 -0.95 -8.74 15.89
C GLU A 84 -1.79 -8.00 14.84
N PHE A 85 -3.09 -8.33 14.74
CA PHE A 85 -4.02 -7.63 13.86
C PHE A 85 -4.06 -6.13 14.14
N LEU A 86 -4.28 -5.73 15.40
CA LEU A 86 -4.37 -4.31 15.77
C LEU A 86 -3.06 -3.57 15.53
N LEU A 87 -1.90 -4.22 15.71
CA LEU A 87 -0.61 -3.62 15.39
C LEU A 87 -0.42 -3.44 13.87
N TYR A 88 -0.86 -4.39 13.05
CA TYR A 88 -0.84 -4.20 11.59
C TYR A 88 -1.76 -3.05 11.16
N VAL A 89 -2.96 -2.97 11.72
CA VAL A 89 -3.86 -1.85 11.46
C VAL A 89 -3.24 -0.53 11.90
N ALA A 90 -2.69 -0.44 13.12
CA ALA A 90 -2.05 0.77 13.61
C ALA A 90 -0.89 1.23 12.72
N ARG A 91 -0.07 0.29 12.23
CA ARG A 91 1.00 0.58 11.26
C ARG A 91 0.45 1.20 9.98
N ASP A 92 -0.58 0.60 9.41
CA ASP A 92 -1.11 1.06 8.12
C ASP A 92 -1.88 2.38 8.28
N THR A 93 -2.61 2.59 9.38
CA THR A 93 -3.22 3.87 9.75
C THR A 93 -2.19 4.99 9.85
N GLN A 94 -1.03 4.72 10.47
CA GLN A 94 0.05 5.70 10.55
C GLN A 94 0.60 6.04 9.15
N MET A 95 0.80 5.04 8.28
CA MET A 95 1.21 5.29 6.89
C MET A 95 0.18 6.12 6.12
N ILE A 96 -1.11 5.88 6.35
CA ILE A 96 -2.20 6.65 5.74
C ILE A 96 -2.05 8.13 6.09
N ASP A 97 -1.92 8.44 7.38
CA ASP A 97 -1.93 9.82 7.87
C ASP A 97 -0.63 10.56 7.59
N GLU A 98 0.51 9.89 7.77
CA GLU A 98 1.83 10.51 7.65
C GLU A 98 2.29 10.66 6.19
N TYR A 99 1.85 9.76 5.30
CA TYR A 99 2.41 9.68 3.95
C TYR A 99 1.38 9.59 2.82
N ILE A 100 0.43 8.65 2.87
CA ILE A 100 -0.46 8.39 1.71
C ILE A 100 -1.39 9.58 1.48
N ARG A 101 -2.18 9.97 2.49
CA ARG A 101 -3.17 11.04 2.39
C ARG A 101 -2.55 12.39 2.00
N PRO A 102 -1.43 12.84 2.60
CA PRO A 102 -0.77 14.08 2.18
C PRO A 102 -0.21 14.08 0.74
N LYS A 103 -0.08 12.91 0.10
CA LYS A 103 0.48 12.77 -1.25
C LYS A 103 -0.57 12.60 -2.34
N LEU A 104 -1.84 12.41 -1.97
CA LEU A 104 -2.98 12.38 -2.88
C LEU A 104 -3.37 13.81 -3.29
N LEU A 105 -2.54 14.43 -4.11
CA LEU A 105 -2.77 15.72 -4.74
C LEU A 105 -3.00 15.53 -6.25
N PRO A 106 -3.76 16.40 -6.92
CA PRO A 106 -4.01 16.30 -8.36
C PRO A 106 -2.73 16.06 -9.17
N GLY A 107 -2.78 15.09 -10.08
CA GLY A 107 -1.67 14.67 -10.93
C GLY A 107 -0.71 13.66 -10.30
N ASN A 108 -0.84 13.35 -9.01
CA ASN A 108 0.01 12.37 -8.35
C ASN A 108 -0.54 10.94 -8.43
N LEU A 109 0.38 9.99 -8.57
CA LEU A 109 0.13 8.57 -8.30
C LEU A 109 0.71 8.20 -6.93
N VAL A 110 -0.08 7.57 -6.07
CA VAL A 110 0.38 7.08 -4.77
C VAL A 110 0.33 5.56 -4.77
N PHE A 111 1.45 4.91 -4.47
CA PHE A 111 1.59 3.45 -4.52
C PHE A 111 1.79 2.87 -3.13
N CYS A 112 1.10 1.76 -2.83
CA CYS A 112 1.40 0.92 -1.67
C CYS A 112 1.75 -0.51 -2.09
N ASP A 113 2.71 -1.13 -1.37
CA ASP A 113 2.95 -2.57 -1.45
C ASP A 113 2.36 -3.19 -0.19
N ARG A 114 1.14 -3.73 -0.34
CA ARG A 114 0.18 -4.10 0.70
C ARG A 114 -0.48 -2.89 1.38
N TYR A 115 -1.81 -2.88 1.34
CA TYR A 115 -2.65 -1.99 2.14
C TYR A 115 -3.47 -2.81 3.16
N LEU A 116 -4.62 -2.27 3.60
CA LEU A 116 -5.52 -2.87 4.57
C LEU A 116 -6.11 -4.22 4.11
N TYR A 117 -6.15 -4.51 2.80
CA TYR A 117 -6.60 -5.82 2.28
C TYR A 117 -5.74 -6.98 2.79
N SER A 118 -4.43 -6.76 2.96
CA SER A 118 -3.53 -7.75 3.57
C SER A 118 -3.95 -8.09 5.01
N ALA A 119 -4.50 -7.13 5.77
CA ALA A 119 -4.94 -7.38 7.14
C ALA A 119 -6.16 -8.32 7.21
N ILE A 120 -7.07 -8.27 6.22
CA ILE A 120 -8.21 -9.22 6.11
C ILE A 120 -7.68 -10.64 5.97
N THR A 121 -6.74 -10.85 5.05
CA THR A 121 -6.16 -12.16 4.77
C THR A 121 -5.44 -12.74 5.99
N HIS A 122 -4.64 -11.91 6.66
CA HIS A 122 -3.87 -12.35 7.84
C HIS A 122 -4.74 -12.61 9.07
N SER A 123 -5.85 -11.91 9.24
CA SER A 123 -6.56 -11.90 10.53
C SER A 123 -7.82 -12.76 10.50
N HIS A 124 -8.62 -12.65 9.44
CA HIS A 124 -9.81 -13.49 9.29
C HIS A 124 -9.44 -14.88 8.80
N HIS A 125 -8.78 -14.97 7.64
CA HIS A 125 -8.54 -16.27 6.99
C HIS A 125 -7.44 -17.08 7.67
N ALA A 126 -6.38 -16.45 8.20
CA ALA A 126 -5.28 -17.17 8.83
C ALA A 126 -5.41 -17.33 10.35
N ARG A 127 -6.16 -16.46 11.04
CA ARG A 127 -6.27 -16.44 12.51
C ARG A 127 -7.71 -16.55 13.05
N GLY A 128 -8.71 -16.67 12.18
CA GLY A 128 -10.09 -16.99 12.59
C GLY A 128 -10.85 -15.86 13.29
N LEU A 129 -10.39 -14.60 13.19
CA LEU A 129 -11.15 -13.45 13.71
C LEU A 129 -12.46 -13.29 12.95
N SER A 130 -13.51 -12.75 13.60
CA SER A 130 -14.79 -12.53 12.92
C SER A 130 -14.64 -11.49 11.80
N ARG A 131 -15.22 -11.79 10.64
CA ARG A 131 -15.16 -10.89 9.47
C ARG A 131 -15.74 -9.51 9.78
N GLU A 132 -16.90 -9.48 10.43
CA GLU A 132 -17.57 -8.25 10.82
C GLU A 132 -16.71 -7.38 11.76
N GLY A 133 -16.02 -8.00 12.72
CA GLY A 133 -15.14 -7.28 13.65
C GLY A 133 -13.92 -6.71 12.92
N VAL A 134 -13.32 -7.48 12.02
CA VAL A 134 -12.20 -7.03 11.18
C VAL A 134 -12.63 -5.86 10.31
N ASP A 135 -13.74 -5.97 9.59
CA ASP A 135 -14.21 -4.92 8.67
C ASP A 135 -14.44 -3.60 9.39
N LYS A 136 -15.09 -3.60 10.57
CA LYS A 136 -15.30 -2.37 11.37
C LYS A 136 -14.00 -1.67 11.73
N VAL A 137 -12.96 -2.43 12.08
CA VAL A 137 -11.65 -1.87 12.43
C VAL A 137 -10.94 -1.33 11.18
N LEU A 138 -11.07 -2.00 10.04
CA LEU A 138 -10.46 -1.55 8.79
C LEU A 138 -11.13 -0.31 8.21
N GLU A 139 -12.46 -0.21 8.28
CA GLU A 139 -13.18 1.00 7.88
C GLU A 139 -12.77 2.20 8.73
N LEU A 140 -12.64 2.01 10.05
CA LEU A 140 -12.13 3.04 10.95
C LEU A 140 -10.70 3.48 10.59
N ALA A 141 -9.85 2.54 10.18
CA ALA A 141 -8.48 2.85 9.77
C ALA A 141 -8.43 3.61 8.42
N ALA A 142 -9.19 3.11 7.43
CA ALA A 142 -9.24 3.65 6.08
C ALA A 142 -9.78 5.09 6.06
N ARG A 143 -10.83 5.40 6.83
CA ARG A 143 -11.56 6.68 6.75
C ARG A 143 -11.86 7.02 5.28
N ASP A 144 -12.57 6.09 4.65
CA ASP A 144 -12.96 6.09 3.23
C ASP A 144 -11.82 6.11 2.21
N LEU A 145 -10.55 6.00 2.65
CA LEU A 145 -9.42 5.91 1.74
C LEU A 145 -9.18 4.45 1.31
N TRP A 146 -9.79 4.08 0.19
CA TRP A 146 -9.55 2.79 -0.46
C TRP A 146 -8.81 3.00 -1.80
N PRO A 147 -7.93 2.07 -2.22
CA PRO A 147 -7.25 2.18 -3.51
C PRO A 147 -8.22 2.21 -4.68
N ASP A 148 -7.99 3.12 -5.63
CA ASP A 148 -8.72 3.19 -6.91
C ASP A 148 -8.42 1.97 -7.79
N LEU A 149 -7.23 1.39 -7.63
CA LEU A 149 -6.81 0.18 -8.32
C LEU A 149 -6.04 -0.75 -7.38
N VAL A 150 -6.38 -2.03 -7.42
CA VAL A 150 -5.62 -3.10 -6.76
C VAL A 150 -5.01 -4.01 -7.82
N VAL A 151 -3.68 -4.06 -7.86
CA VAL A 151 -2.91 -4.96 -8.72
C VAL A 151 -2.56 -6.22 -7.92
N TYR A 152 -3.30 -7.31 -8.16
CA TYR A 152 -3.06 -8.58 -7.50
C TYR A 152 -2.02 -9.43 -8.24
N CYS A 153 -0.86 -9.63 -7.62
CA CYS A 153 0.20 -10.49 -8.14
C CYS A 153 -0.03 -11.95 -7.73
N ASP A 154 -0.77 -12.68 -8.55
CA ASP A 154 -1.02 -14.11 -8.35
C ASP A 154 0.18 -14.97 -8.72
N VAL A 155 0.48 -15.97 -7.87
CA VAL A 155 1.52 -16.96 -8.11
C VAL A 155 1.21 -18.22 -7.33
N ASP A 156 1.58 -19.37 -7.87
CA ASP A 156 1.47 -20.61 -7.10
C ASP A 156 2.33 -20.55 -5.81
N PRO A 157 1.85 -21.09 -4.68
CA PRO A 157 2.57 -21.02 -3.42
C PRO A 157 3.96 -21.69 -3.43
N LEU A 158 4.18 -22.70 -4.28
CA LEU A 158 5.46 -23.40 -4.34
C LEU A 158 6.52 -22.52 -4.99
N THR A 159 6.19 -21.86 -6.10
CA THR A 159 7.05 -20.88 -6.76
C THR A 159 7.36 -19.69 -5.86
N SER A 160 6.35 -19.15 -5.17
CA SER A 160 6.54 -18.07 -4.17
C SER A 160 7.59 -18.47 -3.12
N ARG A 161 7.46 -19.69 -2.56
CA ARG A 161 8.38 -20.22 -1.55
C ARG A 161 9.79 -20.41 -2.10
N LEU A 162 9.93 -20.94 -3.31
CA LEU A 162 11.22 -21.11 -3.99
C LEU A 162 11.92 -19.76 -4.19
N ARG A 163 11.20 -18.74 -4.68
CA ARG A 163 11.72 -17.38 -4.83
C ARG A 163 12.22 -16.80 -3.50
N LYS A 164 11.47 -16.96 -2.40
CA LYS A 164 11.92 -16.52 -1.07
C LYS A 164 13.17 -17.25 -0.60
N LYS A 165 13.29 -18.56 -0.83
CA LYS A 165 14.49 -19.34 -0.48
C LYS A 165 15.72 -18.80 -1.23
N ILE A 166 15.60 -18.57 -2.53
CA ILE A 166 16.68 -18.01 -3.35
C ILE A 166 17.08 -16.62 -2.85
N GLN A 167 16.12 -15.76 -2.54
CA GLN A 167 16.40 -14.42 -2.01
C GLN A 167 17.21 -14.48 -0.71
N LYS A 168 16.81 -15.31 0.26
CA LYS A 168 17.55 -15.48 1.52
C LYS A 168 19.00 -15.92 1.30
N VAL A 169 19.24 -16.80 0.33
CA VAL A 169 20.61 -17.24 -0.02
C VAL A 169 21.42 -16.10 -0.63
N ARG A 170 20.80 -15.25 -1.47
CA ARG A 170 21.45 -14.08 -2.05
C ARG A 170 21.79 -13.03 -1.00
N ASP A 171 20.89 -12.77 -0.06
CA ASP A 171 21.11 -11.78 1.00
C ASP A 171 22.26 -12.19 1.92
N LYS A 172 22.36 -13.48 2.26
CA LYS A 172 23.49 -14.04 3.04
C LYS A 172 24.85 -13.94 2.35
N LYS A 173 24.89 -13.88 1.01
CA LYS A 173 26.15 -13.69 0.27
C LYS A 173 26.59 -12.23 0.19
N LYS A 174 25.71 -11.29 0.51
CA LYS A 174 25.98 -9.85 0.45
C LYS A 174 26.33 -9.24 1.82
N ALA A 175 26.03 -9.96 2.91
CA ALA A 175 26.38 -9.61 4.28
C ALA A 175 27.71 -10.27 4.68
#